data_AF-A0A2V6GU84-F1
#
_entry.id   AF-A0A2V6GU84-F1
#
_cell.length_a   1.000
_cell.length_b   1.000
_cell.length_c   1.000
_cell.angle_alpha   90.00
_cell.angle_beta   90.00
_cell.angle_gamma   90.00
#
_symmetry.space_group_name_H-M   'P 1'
#
loop_
_entity.id
_entity.type
_entity.pdbx_description
1 polymer ?
#
loop_
_entity_poly.entity_id
_entity_poly.type
_entity_poly.pdbx_seq_one_letter_code
_entity_poly.pdbx_strand_id
1 'polypeptide(L)'
;MHLRQRRWFHLRLESFRKVNPRGFVDRTLPPGYAPFGIRNINGEIFVTYALQDAKAEDDVAGPGNGFVNVFDTSGNFVKRLISNGNLNAPWGLALAEPGELWVGNFGDGKINNYDPTNGAFLGTISHNGTPLQIDGLWDLLPLVTPSGPRVYFAAGIGDEEHGLFGFITED
;
A
#
# COMPACT_ATOMS: atom_id res chain seq x y z
N MET A 1 43.59 5.12 19.88
CA MET A 1 42.40 4.24 19.91
C MET A 1 41.22 5.06 20.44
N HIS A 2 40.38 5.60 19.57
CA HIS A 2 39.24 6.45 19.95
C HIS A 2 37.95 5.60 19.93
N LEU A 3 37.39 5.34 21.12
CA LEU A 3 36.09 4.71 21.28
C LEU A 3 35.00 5.73 20.92
N ARG A 4 34.25 5.48 19.84
CA ARG A 4 33.03 6.25 19.54
C ARG A 4 31.98 5.91 20.59
N GLN A 5 31.55 6.91 21.37
CA GLN A 5 30.38 6.78 22.25
C GLN A 5 29.15 6.42 21.41
N ARG A 6 28.47 5.33 21.77
CA ARG A 6 27.16 4.99 21.23
C ARG A 6 26.14 5.94 21.83
N ARG A 7 25.55 6.82 21.01
CA ARG A 7 24.35 7.60 21.40
C ARG A 7 23.14 6.68 21.29
N TRP A 8 22.44 6.49 22.40
CA TRP A 8 21.11 5.89 22.42
C TRP A 8 20.09 7.00 22.14
N PHE A 9 19.29 6.84 21.09
CA PHE A 9 18.15 7.70 20.85
C PHE A 9 16.96 7.19 21.68
N HIS A 10 16.40 8.03 22.53
CA HIS A 10 15.14 7.76 23.22
C HIS A 10 14.03 8.47 22.46
N LEU A 11 13.15 7.70 21.82
CA LEU A 11 11.94 8.25 21.20
C LEU A 11 10.88 8.40 22.31
N ARG A 12 10.57 9.64 22.71
CA ARG A 12 9.45 9.95 23.60
C ARG A 12 8.36 10.62 22.78
N LEU A 13 7.23 9.94 22.59
CA LEU A 13 6.05 10.51 21.93
C LEU A 13 5.23 11.28 22.98
N GLU A 14 5.57 12.54 23.22
CA GLU A 14 4.96 13.35 24.29
C GLU A 14 3.46 13.66 24.07
N SER A 15 2.93 13.40 22.88
CA SER A 15 1.55 13.72 22.49
C SER A 15 0.79 12.56 21.85
N PHE A 16 1.18 11.31 22.12
CA PHE A 16 0.42 10.15 21.60
C PHE A 16 -1.00 10.17 22.16
N ARG A 17 -1.98 10.33 21.27
CA ARG A 17 -3.40 10.16 21.59
C ARG A 17 -3.84 8.84 21.01
N LYS A 18 -4.17 7.90 21.88
CA LYS A 18 -4.77 6.62 21.47
C LYS A 18 -6.07 6.92 20.73
N VAL A 19 -6.15 6.51 19.46
CA VAL A 19 -7.39 6.54 18.67
C VAL A 19 -8.38 5.50 19.18
N ASN A 20 -9.65 5.60 18.78
CA ASN A 20 -10.68 4.64 19.18
C ASN A 20 -10.25 3.20 18.80
N PRO A 21 -10.06 2.27 19.76
CA PRO A 21 -9.63 0.91 19.47
C PRO A 21 -10.69 0.08 18.72
N ARG A 22 -11.91 0.61 18.55
CA ARG A 22 -12.97 0.05 17.72
C ARG A 22 -13.18 0.82 16.39
N GLY A 23 -12.31 1.78 16.09
CA GLY A 23 -12.26 2.46 14.80
C GLY A 23 -11.58 1.60 13.73
N PHE A 24 -11.45 2.13 12.52
CA PHE A 24 -10.88 1.46 11.35
C PHE A 24 -11.63 0.18 10.95
N VAL A 25 -12.97 0.20 11.12
CA VAL A 25 -13.86 -0.91 10.81
C VAL A 25 -14.83 -0.53 9.71
N ASP A 26 -14.84 -1.32 8.64
CA ASP A 26 -15.93 -1.40 7.68
C ASP A 26 -16.79 -2.62 8.02
N ARG A 27 -18.01 -2.37 8.51
CA ARG A 27 -18.93 -3.45 8.97
C ARG A 27 -19.52 -4.26 7.83
N THR A 28 -19.34 -3.81 6.59
CA THR A 28 -19.87 -4.45 5.39
C THR A 28 -18.78 -5.16 4.60
N LEU A 29 -17.54 -5.20 5.12
CA LEU A 29 -16.45 -5.93 4.49
C LEU A 29 -16.80 -7.42 4.48
N PRO A 30 -16.68 -8.11 3.34
CA PRO A 30 -16.90 -9.55 3.30
C PRO A 30 -15.99 -10.28 4.30
N PRO A 31 -16.48 -11.35 4.94
CA PRO A 31 -15.67 -12.15 5.86
C PRO A 31 -14.47 -12.76 5.11
N GLY A 32 -13.39 -13.01 5.85
CA GLY A 32 -12.15 -13.60 5.32
C GLY A 32 -11.13 -12.57 4.84
N TYR A 33 -11.44 -11.28 4.85
CA TYR A 33 -10.49 -10.22 4.51
C TYR A 33 -9.92 -9.54 5.76
N ALA A 34 -8.62 -9.27 5.75
CA ALA A 34 -7.92 -8.56 6.82
C ALA A 34 -7.09 -7.37 6.26
N PRO A 35 -6.83 -6.33 7.06
CA PRO A 35 -5.92 -5.25 6.67
C PRO A 35 -4.54 -5.80 6.26
N PHE A 36 -4.00 -5.30 5.15
CA PHE A 36 -2.73 -5.79 4.59
C PHE A 36 -1.71 -4.65 4.43
N GLY A 37 -2.14 -3.49 3.91
CA GLY A 37 -1.33 -2.27 3.77
C GLY A 37 -2.05 -1.03 4.27
N ILE A 38 -1.31 0.04 4.56
CA ILE A 38 -1.84 1.31 5.07
C ILE A 38 -1.05 2.51 4.57
N ARG A 39 -1.75 3.59 4.23
CA ARG A 39 -1.12 4.87 3.85
C ARG A 39 -1.96 6.06 4.31
N ASN A 40 -1.30 7.11 4.80
CA ASN A 40 -1.93 8.42 4.93
C ASN A 40 -1.77 9.18 3.61
N ILE A 41 -2.90 9.55 3.00
CA ILE A 41 -2.94 10.31 1.75
C ILE A 41 -3.86 11.51 2.00
N ASN A 42 -3.30 12.71 1.91
CA ASN A 42 -4.02 13.98 2.08
C ASN A 42 -4.88 14.09 3.36
N GLY A 43 -4.46 13.45 4.45
CA GLY A 43 -5.16 13.51 5.74
C GLY A 43 -6.25 12.44 5.92
N GLU A 44 -6.43 11.55 4.94
CA GLU A 44 -7.23 10.34 5.05
C GLU A 44 -6.31 9.11 5.15
N ILE A 45 -6.81 8.06 5.79
CA ILE A 45 -6.10 6.80 6.00
C ILE A 45 -6.67 5.76 5.04
N PHE A 46 -5.90 5.42 4.04
CA PHE A 46 -6.22 4.38 3.08
C PHE A 46 -5.68 3.06 3.64
N VAL A 47 -6.54 2.05 3.69
CA VAL A 47 -6.19 0.71 4.17
C VAL A 47 -6.56 -0.28 3.08
N THR A 48 -5.58 -1.06 2.64
CA THR A 48 -5.85 -2.18 1.75
C THR A 48 -6.20 -3.41 2.57
N TYR A 49 -7.02 -4.28 2.00
CA TYR A 49 -7.39 -5.55 2.59
C TYR A 49 -7.12 -6.67 1.61
N ALA A 50 -6.55 -7.77 2.08
CA ALA A 50 -6.33 -8.98 1.31
C ALA A 50 -7.21 -10.11 1.84
N LEU A 51 -7.60 -11.03 0.95
CA LEU A 51 -8.25 -12.28 1.36
C LEU A 51 -7.23 -13.11 2.13
N GLN A 52 -7.62 -13.69 3.26
CA GLN A 52 -6.76 -14.59 4.02
C GLN A 52 -7.03 -16.05 3.68
N ASP A 53 -6.03 -16.89 3.92
CA ASP A 53 -6.17 -18.33 3.85
C ASP A 53 -7.11 -18.87 4.95
N ALA A 54 -7.40 -20.17 4.91
CA ALA A 54 -8.35 -20.77 5.86
C ALA A 54 -7.90 -20.69 7.33
N LYS A 55 -6.61 -20.48 7.58
CA LYS A 55 -6.04 -20.33 8.93
C LYS A 55 -5.95 -18.89 9.40
N ALA A 56 -6.19 -17.93 8.51
CA ALA A 56 -5.99 -16.50 8.76
C ALA A 56 -4.52 -16.16 9.09
N GLU A 57 -3.58 -16.88 8.49
CA GLU A 57 -2.13 -16.69 8.68
C GLU A 57 -1.52 -15.89 7.52
N ASP A 58 -1.91 -16.21 6.29
CA ASP A 58 -1.34 -15.63 5.06
C ASP A 58 -2.43 -15.02 4.16
N ASP A 59 -2.03 -14.14 3.24
CA ASP A 59 -2.90 -13.68 2.16
C ASP A 59 -3.06 -14.75 1.06
N VAL A 60 -4.14 -14.64 0.30
CA VAL A 60 -4.42 -15.48 -0.85
C VAL A 60 -4.34 -14.64 -2.11
N ALA A 61 -3.23 -14.79 -2.84
CA ALA A 61 -3.09 -14.22 -4.17
C ALA A 61 -4.20 -14.71 -5.12
N GLY A 62 -4.70 -13.81 -5.96
CA GLY A 62 -5.70 -14.08 -6.97
C GLY A 62 -6.38 -12.80 -7.46
N PRO A 63 -6.76 -12.71 -8.76
CA PRO A 63 -7.53 -11.59 -9.27
C PRO A 63 -8.82 -11.38 -8.47
N GLY A 64 -9.04 -10.16 -8.01
CA GLY A 64 -10.20 -9.79 -7.22
C GLY A 64 -10.04 -10.04 -5.72
N ASN A 65 -8.93 -10.59 -5.23
CA ASN A 65 -8.71 -10.82 -3.81
C ASN A 65 -8.20 -9.55 -3.11
N GLY A 66 -8.99 -8.48 -3.12
CA GLY A 66 -8.68 -7.33 -2.30
C GLY A 66 -9.71 -6.22 -2.28
N PHE A 67 -9.50 -5.29 -1.35
CA PHE A 67 -10.27 -4.06 -1.20
C PHE A 67 -9.34 -2.89 -0.84
N VAL A 68 -9.82 -1.66 -1.05
CA VAL A 68 -9.22 -0.45 -0.49
C VAL A 68 -10.31 0.36 0.21
N ASN A 69 -10.17 0.56 1.52
CA ASN A 69 -11.06 1.42 2.30
C ASN A 69 -10.36 2.72 2.68
N VAL A 70 -11.16 3.75 2.90
CA VAL A 70 -10.72 5.08 3.34
C VAL A 70 -11.36 5.38 4.69
N PHE A 71 -10.54 5.83 5.62
CA PHE A 71 -10.91 6.27 6.95
C PHE A 71 -10.41 7.69 7.19
N ASP A 72 -11.00 8.40 8.14
CA ASP A 72 -10.36 9.59 8.68
C ASP A 72 -9.27 9.21 9.71
N THR A 73 -8.49 10.21 10.14
CA THR A 73 -7.41 10.01 11.14
C THR A 73 -7.91 9.66 12.54
N SER A 74 -9.22 9.79 12.82
CA SER A 74 -9.85 9.34 14.06
C SER A 74 -10.31 7.88 13.99
N GLY A 75 -10.20 7.25 12.82
CA GLY A 75 -10.62 5.87 12.56
C GLY A 75 -12.09 5.73 12.20
N ASN A 76 -12.78 6.80 11.80
CA ASN A 76 -14.13 6.68 11.26
C ASN A 76 -14.06 6.20 9.82
N PHE A 77 -14.91 5.24 9.46
CA PHE A 77 -15.04 4.77 8.08
C PHE A 77 -15.65 5.87 7.21
N VAL A 78 -14.95 6.25 6.15
CA VAL A 78 -15.41 7.22 5.16
C VAL A 78 -16.12 6.47 4.03
N LYS A 79 -15.42 5.53 3.40
CA LYS A 79 -15.97 4.72 2.28
C LYS A 79 -15.09 3.51 1.98
N ARG A 80 -15.68 2.55 1.25
CA ARG A 80 -14.93 1.56 0.47
C ARG A 80 -14.67 2.17 -0.90
N LEU A 81 -13.40 2.42 -1.23
CA LEU A 81 -13.00 3.07 -2.47
C LEU A 81 -12.93 2.07 -3.63
N ILE A 82 -12.29 0.92 -3.42
CA ILE A 82 -12.08 -0.09 -4.47
C ILE A 82 -12.52 -1.45 -3.95
N SER A 83 -13.23 -2.21 -4.78
CA SER A 83 -13.70 -3.56 -4.47
C SER A 83 -13.25 -4.56 -5.53
N ASN A 84 -12.46 -5.55 -5.14
CA ASN A 84 -12.05 -6.68 -5.97
C ASN A 84 -11.43 -6.22 -7.31
N GLY A 85 -11.92 -6.74 -8.44
CA GLY A 85 -11.47 -6.34 -9.78
C GLY A 85 -10.00 -6.71 -10.03
N ASN A 86 -9.19 -5.69 -10.32
CA ASN A 86 -7.76 -5.87 -10.59
C ASN A 86 -6.90 -5.94 -9.30
N LEU A 87 -7.51 -5.83 -8.12
CA LEU A 87 -6.78 -6.02 -6.86
C LEU A 87 -6.42 -7.48 -6.64
N ASN A 88 -5.17 -7.72 -6.26
CA ASN A 88 -4.64 -9.06 -6.00
C ASN A 88 -3.67 -8.97 -4.81
N ALA A 89 -4.18 -9.28 -3.61
CA ALA A 89 -3.47 -9.05 -2.34
C ALA A 89 -2.80 -7.65 -2.30
N PRO A 90 -3.58 -6.56 -2.39
CA PRO A 90 -3.01 -5.22 -2.53
C PRO A 90 -2.31 -4.78 -1.23
N TRP A 91 -1.08 -4.28 -1.32
CA TRP A 91 -0.34 -3.76 -0.17
C TRP A 91 0.08 -2.31 -0.38
N GLY A 92 0.92 -2.05 -1.39
CA GLY A 92 1.49 -0.74 -1.65
C GLY A 92 0.45 0.27 -2.10
N LEU A 93 0.48 1.47 -1.51
CA LEU A 93 -0.39 2.58 -1.88
C LEU A 93 0.43 3.87 -2.07
N ALA A 94 0.28 4.48 -3.24
CA ALA A 94 0.96 5.72 -3.58
C ALA A 94 0.03 6.64 -4.38
N LEU A 95 -0.11 7.89 -3.95
CA LEU A 95 -0.59 8.95 -4.83
C LEU A 95 0.61 9.38 -5.68
N ALA A 96 0.80 8.74 -6.83
CA ALA A 96 1.98 8.94 -7.69
C ALA A 96 1.96 10.34 -8.31
N GLU A 97 0.81 10.72 -8.85
CA GLU A 97 0.51 12.04 -9.40
C GLU A 97 -0.87 12.53 -8.92
N PRO A 98 -1.22 13.83 -9.08
CA PRO A 98 -2.57 14.31 -8.82
C PRO A 98 -3.62 13.53 -9.63
N GLY A 99 -4.49 12.81 -8.94
CA GLY A 99 -5.54 11.99 -9.57
C GLY A 99 -5.12 10.54 -9.86
N GLU A 100 -3.90 10.15 -9.50
CA GLU A 100 -3.37 8.82 -9.78
C GLU A 100 -3.00 8.07 -8.49
N LEU A 101 -3.94 7.25 -8.01
CA LEU A 101 -3.70 6.31 -6.92
C LEU A 101 -3.17 5.00 -7.49
N TRP A 102 -1.87 4.82 -7.37
CA TRP A 102 -1.22 3.55 -7.68
C TRP A 102 -1.38 2.59 -6.50
N VAL A 103 -1.86 1.39 -6.83
CA VAL A 103 -2.01 0.25 -5.91
C VAL A 103 -1.06 -0.85 -6.39
N GLY A 104 -0.08 -1.16 -5.56
CA GLY A 104 0.83 -2.29 -5.75
C GLY A 104 0.15 -3.58 -5.28
N ASN A 105 -0.03 -4.51 -6.20
CA ASN A 105 -0.50 -5.86 -5.89
C ASN A 105 0.69 -6.71 -5.47
N PHE A 106 0.66 -7.22 -4.25
CA PHE A 106 1.67 -8.17 -3.79
C PHE A 106 1.55 -9.50 -4.55
N GLY A 107 0.32 -10.00 -4.71
CA GLY A 107 0.07 -11.35 -5.21
C GLY A 107 0.33 -11.57 -6.71
N ASP A 108 0.41 -10.52 -7.53
CA ASP A 108 0.90 -10.63 -8.91
C ASP A 108 1.99 -9.63 -9.28
N GLY A 109 2.42 -8.77 -8.36
CA GLY A 109 3.48 -7.79 -8.60
C GLY A 109 3.10 -6.64 -9.53
N LYS A 110 1.87 -6.56 -10.02
CA LYS A 110 1.44 -5.48 -10.92
C LYS A 110 1.14 -4.22 -10.13
N ILE A 111 1.21 -3.08 -10.82
CA ILE A 111 0.77 -1.80 -10.29
C ILE A 111 -0.44 -1.33 -11.08
N ASN A 112 -1.57 -1.16 -10.39
CA ASN A 112 -2.82 -0.69 -10.99
C ASN A 112 -3.11 0.74 -10.53
N ASN A 113 -3.48 1.60 -11.48
CA ASN A 113 -3.81 2.99 -11.27
C ASN A 113 -5.32 3.17 -11.14
N TYR A 114 -5.73 3.97 -10.16
CA TYR A 114 -7.12 4.27 -9.86
C TYR A 114 -7.31 5.75 -9.58
N ASP A 115 -8.52 6.25 -9.80
CA ASP A 115 -8.94 7.56 -9.33
C ASP A 115 -9.05 7.54 -7.79
N PRO A 116 -8.32 8.41 -7.06
CA PRO A 116 -8.32 8.42 -5.59
C PRO A 116 -9.66 8.85 -4.97
N THR A 117 -10.54 9.48 -5.75
CA THR A 117 -11.82 10.02 -5.30
C THR A 117 -12.94 9.02 -5.47
N ASN A 118 -13.05 8.36 -6.61
CA ASN A 118 -14.17 7.46 -6.92
C ASN A 118 -13.76 5.99 -7.07
N GLY A 119 -12.46 5.68 -7.09
CA GLY A 119 -11.95 4.32 -7.20
C GLY A 119 -12.07 3.71 -8.61
N ALA A 120 -12.36 4.53 -9.63
CA ALA A 120 -12.39 4.07 -11.01
C ALA A 120 -11.01 3.60 -11.45
N PHE A 121 -10.95 2.45 -12.13
CA PHE A 121 -9.72 1.93 -12.69
C PHE A 121 -9.28 2.77 -13.89
N LEU A 122 -8.05 3.29 -13.85
CA LEU A 122 -7.47 4.14 -14.89
C LEU A 122 -6.53 3.35 -15.82
N GLY A 123 -5.95 2.26 -15.33
CA GLY A 123 -5.09 1.38 -16.13
C GLY A 123 -4.08 0.61 -15.29
N THR A 124 -3.30 -0.24 -15.93
CA THR A 124 -2.14 -0.91 -15.32
C THR A 124 -0.87 -0.22 -15.79
N ILE A 125 0.03 0.10 -14.87
CA ILE A 125 1.32 0.72 -15.20
C ILE A 125 2.10 -0.24 -16.09
N SER A 126 2.56 0.27 -17.23
CA SER A 126 3.18 -0.53 -18.28
C SER A 126 4.26 0.26 -19.01
N HIS A 127 5.20 -0.46 -19.62
CA HIS A 127 6.18 0.10 -20.55
C HIS A 127 6.01 -0.59 -21.90
N ASN A 128 5.78 0.18 -22.96
CA ASN A 128 5.51 -0.31 -24.31
C ASN A 128 4.39 -1.38 -24.37
N GLY A 129 3.31 -1.17 -23.61
CA GLY A 129 2.17 -2.08 -23.53
C GLY A 129 2.41 -3.36 -22.72
N THR A 130 3.60 -3.53 -22.14
CA THR A 130 3.90 -4.65 -21.23
C THR A 130 3.72 -4.18 -19.79
N PRO A 131 2.80 -4.79 -19.01
CA PRO A 131 2.60 -4.44 -17.62
C PRO A 131 3.92 -4.53 -16.83
N LEU A 132 4.22 -3.50 -16.05
CA LEU A 132 5.32 -3.57 -15.09
C LEU A 132 4.91 -4.57 -14.00
N GLN A 133 5.79 -5.53 -13.75
CA GLN A 133 5.58 -6.59 -12.77
C GLN A 133 6.81 -6.72 -11.89
N ILE A 134 6.62 -6.55 -10.59
CA ILE A 134 7.66 -6.61 -9.57
C ILE A 134 7.23 -7.66 -8.55
N ASP A 135 7.88 -8.82 -8.58
CA ASP A 135 7.59 -9.92 -7.65
C ASP A 135 7.66 -9.47 -6.19
N GLY A 136 6.71 -9.89 -5.36
CA GLY A 136 6.63 -9.52 -3.94
C GLY A 136 6.58 -8.01 -3.66
N LEU A 137 5.88 -7.23 -4.48
CA LEU A 137 5.81 -5.77 -4.36
C LEU A 137 5.15 -5.32 -3.04
N TRP A 138 5.96 -4.80 -2.12
CA TRP A 138 5.50 -4.35 -0.80
C TRP A 138 5.06 -2.89 -0.80
N ASP A 139 5.99 -1.95 -0.99
CA ASP A 139 5.70 -0.53 -0.77
C ASP A 139 6.00 0.31 -2.00
N LEU A 140 5.28 1.43 -2.10
CA LEU A 140 5.43 2.46 -3.12
C LEU A 140 5.58 3.82 -2.42
N LEU A 141 6.61 4.58 -2.77
CA LEU A 141 6.92 5.85 -2.15
C LEU A 141 7.21 6.93 -3.21
N PRO A 142 6.22 7.79 -3.51
CA PRO A 142 6.46 8.99 -4.29
C PRO A 142 7.42 9.93 -3.56
N LEU A 143 8.46 10.38 -4.26
CA LEU A 143 9.45 11.31 -3.74
C LEU A 143 9.92 12.26 -4.85
N VAL A 144 10.04 13.54 -4.51
CA VAL A 144 10.69 14.52 -5.40
C VAL A 144 12.18 14.52 -5.11
N THR A 145 12.98 14.19 -6.12
CA THR A 145 14.45 14.16 -6.04
C THR A 145 15.05 15.31 -6.85
N PRO A 146 16.36 15.62 -6.70
CA PRO A 146 17.03 16.56 -7.59
C PRO A 146 16.94 16.18 -9.07
N SER A 147 16.74 14.90 -9.38
CA SER A 147 16.57 14.36 -10.73
C SER A 147 15.10 14.22 -11.15
N GLY A 148 14.18 14.89 -10.45
CA GLY A 148 12.73 14.86 -10.73
C GLY A 148 11.92 13.94 -9.79
N PRO A 149 10.58 13.97 -9.91
CA PRO A 149 9.66 13.06 -9.22
C PRO A 149 9.94 11.60 -9.58
N ARG A 150 9.84 10.71 -8.60
CA ARG A 150 10.00 9.24 -8.75
C ARG A 150 9.07 8.52 -7.80
N VAL A 151 8.67 7.30 -8.16
CA VAL A 151 8.02 6.38 -7.21
C VAL A 151 9.02 5.29 -6.84
N TYR A 152 9.58 5.36 -5.63
CA TYR A 152 10.44 4.30 -5.09
C TYR A 152 9.62 3.08 -4.73
N PHE A 153 10.19 1.90 -4.85
CA PHE A 153 9.54 0.66 -4.42
C PHE A 153 10.48 -0.23 -3.62
N ALA A 154 9.90 -1.03 -2.74
CA ALA A 154 10.54 -2.14 -2.06
C ALA A 154 9.76 -3.42 -2.34
N ALA A 155 10.47 -4.53 -2.52
CA ALA A 155 9.87 -5.81 -2.85
C ALA A 155 10.63 -6.98 -2.22
N GLY A 156 9.89 -8.00 -1.78
CA GLY A 156 10.39 -9.26 -1.25
C GLY A 156 10.38 -10.33 -2.34
N ILE A 157 11.40 -10.35 -3.20
CA ILE A 157 11.44 -11.26 -4.36
C ILE A 157 11.84 -12.68 -3.95
N GLY A 158 11.38 -13.67 -4.73
CA GLY A 158 11.74 -15.07 -4.51
C GLY A 158 11.15 -15.59 -3.19
N ASP A 159 9.84 -15.43 -3.01
CA ASP A 159 9.15 -15.80 -1.78
C ASP A 159 9.73 -15.10 -0.55
N GLU A 160 10.00 -13.78 -0.70
CA GLU A 160 10.54 -12.91 0.35
C GLU A 160 11.96 -13.25 0.84
N GLU A 161 12.62 -14.25 0.25
CA GLU A 161 14.00 -14.62 0.61
C GLU A 161 15.00 -13.49 0.33
N HIS A 162 14.67 -12.57 -0.59
CA HIS A 162 15.53 -11.48 -1.01
C HIS A 162 14.80 -10.13 -1.07
N GLY A 163 15.54 -9.05 -0.89
CA GLY A 163 15.04 -7.69 -1.04
C GLY A 163 15.45 -7.07 -2.38
N LEU A 164 14.48 -6.48 -3.08
CA LEU A 164 14.70 -5.60 -4.21
C LEU A 164 14.24 -4.18 -3.85
N PHE A 165 15.08 -3.19 -4.12
CA PHE A 165 14.76 -1.78 -3.97
C PHE A 165 15.08 -1.05 -5.27
N GLY A 166 14.17 -0.21 -5.71
CA GLY A 166 14.31 0.54 -6.95
C GLY A 166 13.39 1.74 -7.01
N PHE A 167 13.24 2.30 -8.20
CA PHE A 167 12.28 3.35 -8.47
C PHE A 167 11.69 3.19 -9.88
N ILE A 168 10.52 3.77 -10.05
CA ILE A 168 9.79 3.89 -11.30
C ILE A 168 9.82 5.38 -11.68
N THR A 169 10.08 5.65 -12.95
CA THR A 169 10.00 6.97 -13.57
C THR A 169 9.06 6.87 -14.76
N GLU A 170 8.28 7.92 -14.96
CA GLU A 170 7.59 8.14 -16.23
C GLU A 170 8.61 8.65 -17.25
N ASP A 171 8.40 8.28 -18.52
CA ASP A 171 9.26 8.68 -19.65
C ASP A 171 9.00 10.15 -20.06
#